data_AF-A0A2Z2KM02-F1
#
_entry.id   AF-A0A2Z2KM02-F1
#
_cell.length_a   1.000
_cell.length_b   1.000
_cell.length_c   1.000
_cell.angle_alpha   90.00
_cell.angle_beta   90.00
_cell.angle_gamma   90.00
#
_symmetry.space_group_name_H-M   'P 1'
#
loop_
_entity.id
_entity.type
_entity.pdbx_description
1 polymer ?
#
loop_
_entity_poly.entity_id
_entity_poly.type
_entity_poly.pdbx_seq_one_letter_code
_entity_poly.pdbx_strand_id
1 'polypeptide(L)' 'MTDQEKEAWARKLAVMYVLRRSEWFTSIDRGLFPFKQIAAAKLDQLTEVIETLPEDIKILTKSFISEEGNHAL' A
#
# COMPACT_ATOMS: atom_id res chain seq x y z
N MET A 1 3.68 16.95 13.86
CA MET A 1 3.39 15.52 13.84
C MET A 1 4.39 14.84 14.77
N THR A 2 3.91 14.24 15.85
CA THR A 2 4.74 13.47 16.80
C THR A 2 5.19 12.17 16.15
N ASP A 3 6.21 11.51 16.71
CA ASP A 3 6.71 10.24 16.17
C ASP A 3 5.63 9.15 16.19
N GLN A 4 4.77 9.13 17.22
CA GLN A 4 3.60 8.25 17.29
C GLN A 4 2.59 8.52 16.17
N GLU A 5 2.34 9.79 15.83
CA GLU A 5 1.42 10.13 14.74
C GLU A 5 1.99 9.66 13.40
N LYS A 6 3.31 9.84 13.17
CA LYS A 6 3.99 9.38 11.95
C LYS A 6 3.90 7.87 11.80
N GLU A 7 4.14 7.14 12.88
CA GLU A 7 4.06 5.68 12.89
C GLU A 7 2.64 5.19 12.61
N ALA A 8 1.64 5.75 13.30
CA ALA A 8 0.24 5.39 13.10
C ALA A 8 -0.23 5.68 11.67
N TRP A 9 0.23 6.78 11.08
CA TRP A 9 -0.07 7.14 9.71
C TRP A 9 0.62 6.23 8.70
N ALA A 10 1.92 5.96 8.89
CA ALA A 10 2.70 5.05 8.07
C ALA A 10 2.11 3.64 8.05
N ARG A 11 1.66 3.15 9.21
CA ARG A 11 1.00 1.85 9.34
C ARG A 11 -0.33 1.80 8.58
N LYS A 12 -1.16 2.84 8.70
CA LYS A 12 -2.42 2.92 7.93
C LYS A 12 -2.18 2.91 6.42
N LEU A 13 -1.16 3.63 5.94
CA LEU A 13 -0.76 3.60 4.53
C LEU A 13 -0.30 2.22 4.08
N ALA A 14 0.51 1.55 4.90
CA ALA A 14 0.99 0.21 4.60
C ALA A 14 -0.16 -0.79 4.46
N VAL A 15 -1.12 -0.79 5.41
CA VAL A 15 -2.33 -1.62 5.34
C VAL A 15 -3.12 -1.33 4.06
N MET A 16 -3.31 -0.05 3.71
CA MET A 16 -3.99 0.32 2.47
C MET A 16 -3.25 -0.18 1.23
N TYR A 17 -1.92 -0.11 1.22
CA TYR A 17 -1.10 -0.60 0.11
C TYR A 17 -1.24 -2.12 -0.08
N VAL A 18 -1.13 -2.88 1.00
CA VAL A 18 -1.28 -4.35 0.97
C VAL A 18 -2.68 -4.74 0.50
N LEU A 19 -3.74 -4.08 0.99
CA LEU A 19 -5.11 -4.32 0.55
C LEU A 19 -5.29 -4.05 -0.94
N ARG A 20 -4.82 -2.90 -1.45
CA ARG A 20 -4.92 -2.55 -2.87
C ARG A 20 -4.13 -3.50 -3.77
N ARG A 21 -2.95 -3.94 -3.32
CA ARG A 21 -2.15 -4.95 -4.02
C ARG A 21 -2.90 -6.29 -4.10
N SER A 22 -3.55 -6.71 -3.01
CA SER A 22 -4.38 -7.92 -2.99
C SER A 22 -5.61 -7.81 -3.90
N GLU A 23 -6.30 -6.66 -3.91
CA GLU A 23 -7.41 -6.38 -4.84
C GLU A 23 -6.96 -6.49 -6.31
N TRP A 24 -5.79 -5.93 -6.64
CA TRP A 24 -5.23 -6.02 -7.98
C TRP A 24 -4.93 -7.48 -8.37
N PHE A 25 -4.26 -8.25 -7.51
CA PHE A 25 -4.04 -9.68 -7.76
C PHE A 25 -5.35 -10.46 -7.91
N THR A 26 -6.33 -10.21 -7.05
CA THR A 26 -7.65 -10.85 -7.13
C THR A 26 -8.37 -10.51 -8.44
N SER A 27 -8.24 -9.28 -8.93
CA SER A 27 -8.81 -8.87 -10.22
C SER A 27 -8.16 -9.57 -11.42
N ILE A 28 -6.86 -9.90 -11.31
CA ILE A 28 -6.13 -10.69 -12.31
C ILE A 28 -6.60 -12.15 -12.26
N ASP A 29 -6.59 -12.75 -11.08
CA ASP A 29 -6.93 -14.16 -10.86
C ASP A 29 -8.36 -14.47 -11.33
N ARG A 30 -9.31 -13.57 -11.06
CA ARG A 30 -10.72 -13.73 -11.44
C ARG A 30 -11.07 -13.27 -12.86
N GLY A 31 -10.09 -12.81 -13.66
CA GLY A 31 -10.35 -12.34 -15.03
C GLY A 31 -11.22 -11.08 -15.12
N LEU A 32 -11.21 -10.23 -14.08
CA LEU A 32 -12.03 -9.01 -14.00
C LEU A 32 -11.33 -7.83 -14.71
N PHE A 33 -11.17 -7.93 -16.04
CA PHE A 33 -10.40 -6.99 -16.87
C PHE A 33 -10.71 -5.48 -16.70
N PRO A 34 -11.96 -5.00 -16.63
CA PRO A 34 -12.23 -3.58 -16.41
C PRO A 34 -11.83 -3.13 -14.99
N PHE A 35 -11.94 -4.01 -13.99
CA PHE A 35 -11.55 -3.73 -12.62
C PHE A 35 -10.04 -3.82 -12.41
N LYS A 36 -9.33 -4.63 -13.20
CA LYS A 36 -7.86 -4.73 -13.19
C LYS A 36 -7.20 -3.39 -13.48
N GLN A 37 -7.66 -2.67 -14.51
CA GLN A 37 -7.08 -1.36 -14.85
C GLN A 37 -7.31 -0.33 -13.74
N ILE A 38 -8.50 -0.34 -13.14
CA ILE A 38 -8.85 0.55 -12.03
C ILE A 38 -8.03 0.21 -10.77
N ALA A 39 -7.88 -1.08 -10.45
CA ALA A 39 -7.09 -1.53 -9.31
C ALA A 39 -5.60 -1.22 -9.50
N ALA A 40 -5.07 -1.38 -10.72
CA ALA A 40 -3.69 -1.01 -11.05
C ALA A 40 -3.48 0.50 -10.89
N ALA A 41 -4.34 1.34 -11.47
CA ALA A 41 -4.22 2.80 -11.36
C ALA A 41 -4.27 3.27 -9.90
N LYS A 42 -5.11 2.68 -9.06
CA LYS A 42 -5.17 3.00 -7.63
C LYS A 42 -3.91 2.57 -6.88
N LEU A 43 -3.34 1.43 -7.24
CA LEU A 43 -2.08 0.96 -6.66
C LEU A 43 -0.90 1.85 -7.09
N ASP A 44 -0.86 2.26 -8.35
CA ASP A 44 0.17 3.16 -8.88
C ASP A 44 0.10 4.53 -8.19
N GLN A 45 -1.09 5.13 -8.07
CA GLN A 45 -1.29 6.38 -7.33
C GLN A 45 -0.81 6.27 -5.88
N LEU A 46 -1.14 5.16 -5.20
CA LEU A 46 -0.71 4.98 -3.81
C LEU A 46 0.81 4.79 -3.70
N THR A 47 1.42 4.14 -4.68
CA THR A 47 2.88 3.99 -4.78
C THR A 47 3.55 5.35 -4.96
N GLU A 48 3.03 6.18 -5.85
CA GLU A 48 3.53 7.55 -6.07
C GLU A 48 3.42 8.39 -4.80
N VAL A 49 2.28 8.34 -4.10
CA VAL A 49 2.10 9.01 -2.81
C VAL A 49 3.17 8.58 -1.83
N ILE A 50 3.42 7.27 -1.67
CA ILE A 50 4.45 6.74 -0.76
C ILE A 50 5.85 7.21 -1.15
N GLU A 51 6.15 7.28 -2.44
CA GLU A 51 7.45 7.72 -2.94
C GLU A 51 7.71 9.21 -2.72
N THR A 52 6.65 10.03 -2.68
CA THR A 52 6.70 11.49 -2.40
C THR A 52 6.75 11.85 -0.92
N LEU A 53 6.63 10.87 -0.01
CA LEU A 53 6.64 11.12 1.43
C LEU A 53 8.03 11.55 1.92
N PRO A 54 8.07 12.30 3.04
CA PRO A 54 9.30 12.48 3.81
C PRO A 54 10.00 11.14 4.09
N GLU A 55 11.33 11.13 4.01
CA GLU A 55 12.17 9.93 4.09
C GLU A 55 11.89 9.09 5.35
N ASP A 56 11.68 9.75 6.49
CA ASP A 56 11.38 9.11 7.78
C ASP A 56 10.06 8.33 7.73
N ILE A 57 9.02 8.92 7.15
CA ILE A 57 7.71 8.27 7.02
C ILE A 57 7.74 7.20 5.94
N LYS A 58 8.44 7.44 4.82
CA LYS A 58 8.61 6.49 3.73
C LYS A 58 9.29 5.20 4.19
N ILE A 59 10.36 5.31 4.98
CA ILE A 59 11.07 4.16 5.56
C ILE A 59 10.12 3.36 6.47
N LEU A 60 9.38 4.04 7.36
CA LEU A 60 8.39 3.40 8.23
C LEU A 60 7.30 2.69 7.43
N THR A 61 6.73 3.35 6.43
CA THR A 61 5.69 2.75 5.57
C THR A 61 6.20 1.53 4.84
N LYS A 62 7.41 1.55 4.26
CA LYS A 62 8.00 0.40 3.59
C LYS A 62 8.27 -0.76 4.55
N SER A 63 8.74 -0.47 5.77
CA SER A 63 8.91 -1.49 6.81
C SER A 63 7.57 -2.16 7.15
N PHE A 64 6.52 -1.38 7.38
CA PHE A 64 5.19 -1.93 7.68
C PHE A 64 4.57 -2.67 6.49
N ILE A 65 4.80 -2.24 5.24
CA ILE A 65 4.36 -3.00 4.05
C ILE A 65 4.98 -4.40 4.04
N SER A 66 6.27 -4.49 4.39
CA SER A 66 6.96 -5.79 4.47
C SER A 66 6.42 -6.66 5.62
N GLU A 67 6.10 -6.06 6.76
CA GLU A 67 5.51 -6.76 7.92
C GLU A 67 4.11 -7.29 7.60
N GLU A 68 3.20 -6.41 7.17
CA GLU A 68 1.81 -6.75 6.82
C GLU A 68 1.73 -7.72 5.63
N GLY A 69 2.63 -7.57 4.64
CA GLY A 69 2.71 -8.47 3.49
C GLY A 69 3.19 -9.88 3.85
N ASN A 70 3.95 -10.04 4.95
CA ASN A 70 4.41 -11.34 5.43
C ASN A 70 3.36 -12.05 6.32
N HIS A 71 2.45 -11.30 6.93
CA HIS A 71 1.29 -11.85 7.66
C HIS A 71 0.11 -12.23 6.75
N ALA A 72 0.10 -11.76 5.50
CA ALA A 72 -0.95 -12.01 4.52
C ALA A 72 -0.71 -13.24 3.60
N LEU A 73 0.41 -13.97 3.81
CA LEU A 73 0.78 -15.23 3.14
C LEU A 73 0.70 -16.39 4.13
#